data_AF-A0A6H1N491-F1
#
_entry.id   AF-A0A6H1N491-F1
#
_cell.length_a   1.000
_cell.length_b   1.000
_cell.length_c   1.000
_cell.angle_alpha   90.00
_cell.angle_beta   90.00
_cell.angle_gamma   90.00
#
_symmetry.space_group_name_H-M   'P 1'
#
loop_
_entity.id
_entity.type
_entity.pdbx_description
1 polymer ?
#
loop_
_entity_poly.entity_id
_entity_poly.type
_entity_poly.pdbx_seq_one_letter_code
_entity_poly.pdbx_strand_id
1 'polypeptide(L)' 'MDTVTEALLARVRAARAELTDAVAAEDVYAVAVAQDELDDAVRLARGLGLDVEATRADEE' A
#
# COMPACT_ATOMS: atom_id res chain seq x y z
N MET A 1 15.44 -5.29 13.44
CA MET A 1 14.13 -4.63 13.27
C MET A 1 13.14 -5.35 14.16
N ASP A 2 12.09 -4.68 14.62
CA ASP A 2 11.03 -5.36 15.37
C ASP A 2 10.09 -6.10 14.41
N THR A 3 9.55 -7.23 14.85
CA THR A 3 8.68 -8.13 14.07
C THR A 3 7.47 -7.38 13.49
N VAL A 4 6.95 -6.40 14.22
CA VAL A 4 5.83 -5.54 13.78
C VAL A 4 6.25 -4.64 12.61
N THR A 5 7.43 -4.03 12.70
CA THR A 5 7.99 -3.20 11.61
C THR A 5 8.15 -4.00 10.32
N GLU A 6 8.70 -5.21 10.40
CA GLU A 6 8.87 -6.07 9.23
C GLU A 6 7.53 -6.49 8.62
N ALA A 7 6.54 -6.81 9.46
CA ALA A 7 5.19 -7.12 9.00
C ALA A 7 4.51 -5.94 8.29
N LEU A 8 4.66 -4.71 8.80
CA LEU A 8 4.11 -3.52 8.16
C LEU A 8 4.78 -3.22 6.81
N LEU A 9 6.11 -3.33 6.75
CA LEU A 9 6.83 -3.16 5.49
C LEU A 9 6.46 -4.24 4.46
N ALA A 10 6.26 -5.48 4.90
CA ALA A 10 5.78 -6.56 4.03
C ALA A 10 4.36 -6.26 3.52
N ARG A 11 3.48 -5.75 4.37
CA ARG A 11 2.11 -5.36 4.00
C ARG A 11 2.11 -4.24 2.95
N VAL A 12 2.91 -3.19 3.14
CA VAL A 12 3.05 -2.11 2.14
C VAL A 12 3.53 -2.67 0.79
N ARG A 13 4.49 -3.61 0.79
CA ARG A 13 4.96 -4.24 -0.45
C ARG A 13 3.88 -5.07 -1.14
N ALA A 14 3.10 -5.82 -0.36
CA ALA A 14 2.01 -6.63 -0.87
C ALA A 14 0.92 -5.75 -1.52
N ALA A 15 0.46 -4.70 -0.83
CA ALA A 15 -0.55 -3.78 -1.34
C ALA A 15 -0.10 -3.08 -2.64
N ARG A 16 1.18 -2.71 -2.76
CA ARG A 16 1.74 -2.16 -4.01
C ARG A 16 1.73 -3.16 -5.16
N ALA A 17 2.04 -4.42 -4.88
CA ALA A 17 2.00 -5.48 -5.89
C ALA A 17 0.56 -5.73 -6.36
N GLU A 18 -0.39 -5.83 -5.43
CA GLU A 18 -1.82 -6.00 -5.73
C GLU A 18 -2.37 -4.82 -6.54
N LEU A 19 -1.99 -3.58 -6.21
CA LEU A 19 -2.36 -2.41 -7.01
C LEU A 19 -1.82 -2.49 -8.44
N THR A 20 -0.56 -2.90 -8.59
CA THR A 20 0.06 -3.06 -9.92
C THR A 20 -0.67 -4.13 -10.74
N ASP A 21 -0.99 -5.26 -10.12
CA ASP A 21 -1.71 -6.36 -10.77
C ASP A 21 -3.15 -5.96 -11.14
N ALA A 22 -3.84 -5.23 -10.27
CA ALA A 22 -5.19 -4.72 -10.53
C ALA A 22 -5.23 -3.71 -11.69
N VAL A 23 -4.25 -2.80 -11.75
CA VAL A 23 -4.10 -1.87 -12.87
C VAL A 23 -3.83 -2.61 -14.17
N ALA A 24 -2.94 -3.62 -14.15
CA ALA A 24 -2.62 -4.43 -15.32
C ALA A 24 -3.82 -5.26 -15.82
N ALA A 25 -4.72 -5.64 -14.90
CA ALA A 25 -5.96 -6.36 -15.22
C ALA A 25 -7.11 -5.44 -15.64
N GLU A 26 -6.93 -4.12 -15.60
CA GLU A 26 -7.99 -3.12 -15.82
C GLU A 26 -9.21 -3.31 -14.89
N ASP A 27 -9.00 -3.90 -13.71
CA ASP A 27 -10.06 -4.13 -12.72
C ASP A 27 -10.19 -2.91 -11.81
N VAL A 28 -11.08 -1.99 -12.19
CA VAL A 28 -11.30 -0.72 -11.48
C VAL A 28 -11.70 -0.93 -10.01
N TYR A 29 -12.46 -1.99 -9.71
CA TYR A 29 -12.85 -2.27 -8.32
C TYR A 29 -11.65 -2.76 -7.52
N ALA A 30 -10.87 -3.70 -8.07
CA ALA A 30 -9.66 -4.18 -7.42
C ALA A 30 -8.62 -3.06 -7.22
N VAL A 31 -8.50 -2.12 -8.16
CA VAL A 31 -7.65 -0.93 -8.03
C VAL A 31 -8.06 -0.11 -6.81
N ALA A 32 -9.36 0.22 -6.67
CA ALA A 32 -9.85 1.01 -5.54
C ALA A 32 -9.59 0.31 -4.20
N VAL A 33 -9.80 -1.00 -4.13
CA VAL A 33 -9.51 -1.81 -2.92
C VAL A 33 -8.02 -1.80 -2.59
N ALA A 34 -7.15 -2.02 -3.58
CA ALA A 34 -5.71 -2.06 -3.36
C ALA A 34 -5.12 -0.68 -3.00
N GLN A 35 -5.70 0.41 -3.50
CA GLN A 35 -5.33 1.78 -3.12
C GLN A 35 -5.66 2.07 -1.65
N ASP A 36 -6.89 1.75 -1.20
CA ASP A 36 -7.30 1.94 0.20
C ASP A 36 -6.41 1.14 1.16
N GLU A 37 -6.13 -0.12 0.81
CA GLU A 37 -5.25 -1.00 1.58
C GLU A 37 -3.80 -0.47 1.62
N LEU A 38 -3.27 0.06 0.51
CA LEU A 38 -1.95 0.69 0.48
C LEU A 38 -1.89 1.92 1.37
N ASP A 39 -2.90 2.79 1.31
CA ASP A 39 -2.98 3.99 2.14
C ASP A 39 -3.05 3.64 3.63
N ASP A 40 -3.82 2.63 4.00
CA ASP A 40 -3.90 2.14 5.37
C ASP A 40 -2.58 1.54 5.86
N ALA A 41 -1.92 0.72 5.05
CA ALA A 41 -0.62 0.14 5.38
C ALA A 41 0.44 1.23 5.58
N VAL A 42 0.47 2.25 4.71
CA VAL A 42 1.40 3.39 4.83
C VAL A 42 1.08 4.24 6.05
N ARG A 43 -0.20 4.52 6.32
CA ARG A 43 -0.65 5.27 7.49
C ARG A 43 -0.20 4.59 8.79
N LEU A 44 -0.36 3.28 8.89
CA LEU A 44 0.10 2.50 10.04
C LEU A 44 1.62 2.51 10.18
N ALA A 45 2.36 2.33 9.09
CA ALA A 45 3.82 2.35 9.09
C ALA A 45 4.37 3.72 9.53
N ARG A 46 3.80 4.82 9.01
CA ARG A 46 4.15 6.19 9.43
C ARG A 46 3.81 6.46 10.90
N GLY A 47 2.72 5.88 11.41
CA GLY A 47 2.37 5.94 12.83
C GLY A 47 3.45 5.36 13.75
N LEU A 48 4.30 4.46 13.25
CA LEU A 48 5.46 3.93 13.97
C LEU A 48 6.79 4.63 13.60
N GLY A 49 6.74 5.73 12.86
CA GLY A 49 7.92 6.49 12.44
C GLY A 49 8.67 5.87 11.26
N LEU A 50 8.05 4.95 10.51
CA LEU A 50 8.64 4.40 9.29
C LEU A 50 8.38 5.37 8.13
N ASP A 51 9.45 5.76 7.43
CA ASP A 51 9.33 6.56 6.22
C ASP A 51 9.03 5.64 5.03
N VAL A 52 7.76 5.58 4.65
CA VAL A 52 7.26 4.85 3.49
C VAL A 52 6.50 5.80 2.60
N GLU A 53 6.88 5.80 1.33
CA GLU A 53 6.29 6.66 0.31
C GLU A 53 4.87 6.16 0.00
N ALA A 54 3.87 7.02 0.14
CA ALA A 54 2.56 6.75 -0.41
C ALA A 54 2.62 7.21 -1.86
N THR A 55 2.62 6.29 -2.82
CA THR A 55 2.32 6.66 -4.20
C THR A 55 0.83 6.94 -4.25
N ARG A 56 0.43 8.17 -3.90
CA ARG A 56 -0.88 8.67 -4.33
C ARG A 56 -0.74 8.79 -5.84
N ALA A 57 -1.36 7.89 -6.59
CA ALA A 57 -1.64 8.18 -7.98
C ALA A 57 -2.61 9.37 -7.95
N ASP A 58 -2.13 10.53 -8.38
CA ASP A 58 -2.89 11.77 -8.39
C ASP A 58 -4.27 11.53 -9.05
N GLU A 59 -5.33 11.81 -8.30
CA GLU A 59 -6.68 11.96 -8.85
C GLU A 59 -6.69 13.28 -9.66
N GLU A 60 -6.60 13.19 -10.99
CA GLU A 60 -7.01 14.25 -11.93
C GLU A 60 -8.49 14.08 -12.35
#